data_AF-A0A8T6A6V6-F1
#
_entry.id   AF-A0A8T6A6V6-F1
#
_cell.length_a   1.000
_cell.length_b   1.000
_cell.length_c   1.000
_cell.angle_alpha   90.00
_cell.angle_beta   90.00
_cell.angle_gamma   90.00
#
_symmetry.space_group_name_H-M   'P 1'
#
loop_
_entity.id
_entity.type
_entity.pdbx_description
1 polymer ?
#
loop_
_entity_poly.entity_id
_entity_poly.type
_entity_poly.pdbx_seq_one_letter_code
_entity_poly.pdbx_strand_id
1 'polypeptide(L)'
;MTEKVKQHAAPVTGSDEIDIGRLVGTVIEARWWVIGITAVFALCAVVYTFFATPIYSADALVQIEQNSGNSLVQDIGSALANKPPASDAEIQLIRSRLVLGKTVDDLDLDIAVSKNTFPIFGAGWDRLMGRQNETVKVTTFNRPKEMADQVFTLNVLDNKNYTLSSDGGFSARGQAGQMLKKEGVTLMVEAIHARPGSEFTVTKYSTLGMINQLQNSLTVTENGKDAGVLSLTYTGEDREQIRDILNSIARNYQEQNIERKSAEASKSLAFLAQQLPEVRSRLDVAENKLNAFRQDKDSVDLPLEAKAVLDSMVNIDAQLNELTFKEAEISKLYTKVHPAYRTLLEKRQALEDEKAKLNG
;
A
#
# COMPACT_ATOMS: atom_id res chain seq x y z
N MET A 1 -91.10 17.66 42.02
CA MET A 1 -91.38 16.49 41.18
C MET A 1 -90.09 16.03 40.54
N THR A 2 -89.78 14.77 40.79
CA THR A 2 -88.65 13.97 40.35
C THR A 2 -88.68 13.64 38.86
N GLU A 3 -87.53 13.69 38.18
CA GLU A 3 -87.17 12.80 37.06
C GLU A 3 -85.65 12.85 36.85
N LYS A 4 -84.90 11.93 37.47
CA LYS A 4 -84.31 10.71 36.87
C LYS A 4 -83.39 10.95 35.65
N VAL A 5 -82.11 11.05 35.99
CA VAL A 5 -80.91 10.50 35.33
C VAL A 5 -81.11 9.69 34.05
N LYS A 6 -80.37 10.06 33.00
CA LYS A 6 -79.67 9.09 32.14
C LYS A 6 -78.37 9.70 31.60
N GLN A 7 -77.29 9.47 32.35
CA GLN A 7 -75.92 9.55 31.83
C GLN A 7 -75.80 8.59 30.65
N HIS A 8 -75.51 9.10 29.46
CA HIS A 8 -74.93 8.29 28.39
C HIS A 8 -73.42 8.44 28.49
N ALA A 9 -72.81 7.51 29.21
CA ALA A 9 -71.40 7.21 29.00
C ALA A 9 -71.26 6.73 27.55
N ALA A 10 -70.52 7.47 26.73
CA ALA A 10 -70.03 6.92 25.47
C ALA A 10 -69.08 5.75 25.82
N PRO A 11 -69.15 4.61 25.13
CA PRO A 11 -68.30 3.49 25.43
C PRO A 11 -66.86 3.88 25.11
N VAL A 12 -66.01 3.96 26.14
CA VAL A 12 -64.57 3.87 25.98
C VAL A 12 -64.27 2.38 25.80
N THR A 13 -64.49 1.88 24.59
CA THR A 13 -63.95 0.59 24.15
C THR A 13 -62.66 0.87 23.42
N GLY A 14 -61.55 0.61 24.10
CA GLY A 14 -60.26 0.46 23.44
C GLY A 14 -60.35 -0.68 22.43
N SER A 15 -60.06 -0.36 21.18
CA SER A 15 -59.24 -1.23 20.35
C SER A 15 -58.03 -0.38 19.99
N ASP A 16 -56.93 -0.60 20.70
CA ASP A 16 -55.60 -0.16 20.30
C ASP A 16 -55.15 -1.03 19.10
N GLU A 17 -56.03 -1.13 18.12
CA GLU A 17 -55.94 -2.00 16.97
C GLU A 17 -55.94 -1.05 15.79
N ILE A 18 -54.78 -0.98 15.12
CA ILE A 18 -54.55 -0.07 14.01
C ILE A 18 -55.57 -0.40 12.92
N ASP A 19 -56.57 0.47 12.74
CA ASP A 19 -57.59 0.31 11.71
C ASP A 19 -57.00 0.64 10.33
N ILE A 20 -56.41 -0.38 9.71
CA ILE A 20 -55.72 -0.30 8.42
C ILE A 20 -56.63 0.26 7.33
N GLY A 21 -57.93 -0.04 7.37
CA GLY A 21 -58.89 0.45 6.39
C GLY A 21 -59.06 1.97 6.43
N ARG A 22 -59.11 2.55 7.64
CA ARG A 22 -59.21 4.00 7.84
C ARG A 22 -57.93 4.74 7.42
N LEU A 23 -56.76 4.16 7.69
CA LEU A 23 -55.47 4.71 7.23
C LEU A 23 -55.36 4.69 5.71
N VAL A 24 -55.74 3.59 5.06
CA VAL A 24 -55.76 3.49 3.58
C VAL A 24 -56.74 4.50 2.97
N GLY A 25 -57.92 4.67 3.56
CA GLY A 25 -58.89 5.68 3.13
C GLY A 25 -58.31 7.10 3.16
N THR A 26 -57.55 7.43 4.20
CA THR A 26 -56.91 8.75 4.38
C THR A 26 -55.83 8.99 3.31
N VAL A 27 -55.05 7.95 2.95
CA VAL A 27 -54.05 8.02 1.88
C VAL A 27 -54.69 8.18 0.49
N ILE A 28 -55.82 7.51 0.25
CA ILE A 28 -56.57 7.61 -1.02
C ILE A 28 -57.17 9.00 -1.20
N GLU A 29 -57.71 9.60 -0.14
CA GLU A 29 -58.22 10.98 -0.17
C GLU A 29 -57.09 11.98 -0.46
N ALA A 30 -55.92 11.76 0.14
CA ALA A 30 -54.71 12.56 -0.08
C ALA A 30 -53.90 12.17 -1.34
N ARG A 31 -54.41 11.34 -2.26
CA ARG A 31 -53.65 10.77 -3.40
C ARG A 31 -52.88 11.81 -4.22
N TRP A 32 -53.44 13.00 -4.44
CA TRP A 32 -52.78 14.07 -5.20
C TRP A 32 -51.63 14.72 -4.42
N TRP A 33 -51.75 14.84 -3.10
CA TRP A 33 -50.65 15.29 -2.24
C TRP A 33 -49.53 14.24 -2.18
N VAL A 34 -49.88 12.96 -2.07
CA VAL A 34 -48.91 11.86 -2.10
C VAL A 34 -48.17 11.84 -3.44
N ILE A 35 -48.90 11.90 -4.56
CA ILE A 35 -48.30 11.96 -5.90
C ILE A 35 -47.43 13.21 -6.07
N GLY A 36 -47.89 14.38 -5.60
CA GLY A 36 -47.14 15.63 -5.68
C GLY A 36 -45.83 15.59 -4.88
N ILE A 37 -45.86 15.11 -3.64
CA ILE A 37 -44.68 14.96 -2.79
C ILE A 37 -43.71 13.94 -3.41
N THR A 38 -44.20 12.77 -3.84
CA THR A 38 -43.37 11.77 -4.51
C THR A 38 -42.75 12.32 -5.79
N ALA A 39 -43.48 13.11 -6.58
CA ALA A 39 -42.97 13.74 -7.79
C ALA A 39 -41.88 14.77 -7.49
N VAL A 40 -42.03 15.57 -6.42
CA VAL A 40 -41.01 16.53 -5.97
C VAL A 40 -39.75 15.80 -5.52
N PHE A 41 -39.87 14.75 -4.69
CA PHE A 41 -38.71 13.95 -4.27
C PHE A 41 -38.04 13.22 -5.44
N ALA A 42 -38.81 12.71 -6.39
CA ALA A 42 -38.29 12.10 -7.62
C ALA A 42 -37.54 13.13 -8.48
N LEU A 43 -38.08 14.35 -8.63
CA LEU A 43 -37.42 15.44 -9.35
C LEU A 43 -36.12 15.85 -8.65
N CYS A 44 -36.14 16.01 -7.32
CA CYS A 44 -34.93 16.29 -6.54
C CYS A 44 -33.89 15.17 -6.68
N ALA A 45 -34.31 13.90 -6.70
CA ALA A 45 -33.40 12.76 -6.90
C ALA A 45 -32.77 12.78 -8.30
N VAL A 46 -33.55 13.06 -9.35
CA VAL A 46 -33.04 13.20 -10.73
C VAL A 46 -32.04 14.35 -10.82
N VAL A 47 -32.38 15.51 -10.26
CA VAL A 47 -31.45 16.65 -10.20
C VAL A 47 -30.17 16.23 -9.48
N TYR A 48 -30.28 15.61 -8.30
CA TYR A 48 -29.12 15.14 -7.55
C TYR A 48 -28.24 14.16 -8.35
N THR A 49 -28.81 13.16 -9.03
CA THR A 49 -28.03 12.19 -9.81
C THR A 49 -27.33 12.79 -11.01
N PHE A 50 -27.89 13.84 -11.63
CA PHE A 50 -27.18 14.59 -12.69
C PHE A 50 -26.02 15.45 -12.15
N PHE A 51 -26.12 15.95 -10.92
CA PHE A 51 -25.09 16.79 -10.30
C PHE A 51 -24.03 16.02 -9.49
N ALA A 52 -24.32 14.81 -9.04
CA ALA A 52 -23.37 13.99 -8.29
C ALA A 52 -22.07 13.75 -9.09
N THR A 53 -20.92 13.79 -8.40
CA THR A 53 -19.63 13.46 -9.02
C THR A 53 -19.53 11.95 -9.19
N PRO A 54 -19.32 11.44 -10.43
CA PRO A 54 -19.14 10.01 -10.64
C PRO A 54 -17.79 9.57 -10.05
N ILE A 55 -17.79 8.46 -9.33
CA ILE A 55 -16.57 7.82 -8.82
C ILE A 55 -16.27 6.61 -9.71
N TYR A 56 -15.08 6.57 -10.27
CA TYR A 56 -14.58 5.48 -11.11
C TYR A 56 -13.61 4.59 -10.33
N SER A 57 -13.39 3.37 -10.82
CA SER A 57 -12.38 2.44 -10.31
C SER A 57 -11.42 2.05 -11.42
N ALA A 58 -10.14 1.89 -11.05
CA ALA A 58 -9.13 1.22 -11.85
C ALA A 58 -8.69 -0.05 -11.11
N ASP A 59 -8.47 -1.12 -11.86
CA ASP A 59 -8.10 -2.44 -11.33
C ASP A 59 -6.80 -2.94 -11.96
N ALA A 60 -5.94 -3.54 -11.15
CA ALA A 60 -4.69 -4.15 -11.57
C ALA A 60 -4.44 -5.47 -10.83
N LEU A 61 -3.81 -6.43 -11.50
CA LEU A 61 -3.42 -7.71 -10.92
C LEU A 61 -1.90 -7.80 -10.83
N VAL A 62 -1.40 -8.20 -9.66
CA VAL A 62 0.02 -8.37 -9.39
C VAL A 62 0.26 -9.78 -8.88
N GLN A 63 1.09 -10.55 -9.59
CA GLN A 63 1.49 -11.89 -9.16
C GLN A 63 2.66 -11.79 -8.17
N ILE A 64 2.53 -12.48 -7.05
CA ILE A 64 3.61 -12.67 -6.08
C ILE A 64 4.41 -13.89 -6.52
N GLU A 65 5.69 -13.66 -6.80
CA GLU A 65 6.60 -14.74 -7.12
C GLU A 65 7.16 -15.36 -5.83
N GLN A 66 6.70 -16.57 -5.51
CA GLN A 66 7.23 -17.34 -4.39
C GLN A 66 8.59 -17.93 -4.78
N ASN A 67 9.62 -17.72 -3.96
CA ASN A 67 10.91 -18.37 -4.17
C ASN A 67 10.73 -19.88 -3.98
N SER A 68 10.87 -20.65 -5.07
CA SER A 68 10.73 -22.11 -5.12
C SER A 68 11.90 -22.88 -4.49
N GLY A 69 12.78 -22.21 -3.73
CA GLY A 69 13.89 -22.81 -3.02
C GLY A 69 13.48 -23.37 -1.66
N ASN A 70 13.02 -24.62 -1.63
CA ASN A 70 12.78 -25.44 -0.44
C ASN A 70 11.50 -25.10 0.39
N SER A 71 10.34 -25.05 -0.28
CA SER A 71 9.02 -24.75 0.31
C SER A 71 8.65 -25.60 1.54
N LEU A 72 9.05 -26.87 1.59
CA LEU A 72 8.64 -27.78 2.66
C LEU A 72 9.20 -27.41 4.05
N VAL A 73 10.43 -26.90 4.11
CA VAL A 73 11.06 -26.49 5.39
C VAL A 73 10.53 -25.13 5.84
N GLN A 74 10.21 -24.26 4.88
CA GLN A 74 9.67 -22.93 5.14
C GLN A 74 8.21 -22.98 5.60
N ASP A 75 7.40 -23.88 5.04
CA ASP A 75 6.00 -24.11 5.43
C ASP A 75 5.86 -24.75 6.81
N ILE A 76 6.74 -25.71 7.17
CA ILE A 76 6.78 -26.25 8.54
C ILE A 76 7.26 -25.18 9.53
N GLY A 77 8.24 -24.36 9.12
CA GLY A 77 8.75 -23.26 9.93
C GLY A 77 7.72 -22.14 10.15
N SER A 78 6.92 -21.80 9.14
CA SER A 78 5.89 -20.75 9.22
C SER A 78 4.67 -21.21 10.02
N ALA A 79 4.25 -22.47 9.87
CA ALA A 79 3.18 -23.09 10.66
C ALA A 79 3.52 -23.20 12.15
N LEU A 80 4.80 -23.43 12.50
CA LEU A 80 5.26 -23.39 13.90
C LEU A 80 5.50 -21.96 14.42
N ALA A 81 5.81 -20.99 13.54
CA ALA A 81 6.21 -19.64 13.93
C ALA A 81 5.10 -18.59 13.93
N ASN A 82 3.86 -18.95 13.59
CA ASN A 82 2.73 -18.01 13.51
C ASN A 82 3.05 -16.77 12.64
N LYS A 83 3.86 -16.95 11.59
CA LYS A 83 4.24 -15.86 10.67
C LYS A 83 3.02 -15.48 9.81
N PRO A 84 2.78 -14.18 9.54
CA PRO A 84 1.76 -13.76 8.59
C PRO A 84 2.02 -14.41 7.22
N PRO A 85 0.96 -14.76 6.46
CA PRO A 85 1.11 -15.27 5.10
C PRO A 85 1.91 -14.28 4.23
N ALA A 86 2.62 -14.80 3.23
CA ALA A 86 3.49 -13.99 2.37
C ALA A 86 2.71 -12.86 1.66
N SER A 87 1.41 -13.06 1.41
CA SER A 87 0.52 -12.06 0.82
C SER A 87 0.31 -10.83 1.73
N ASP A 88 0.20 -10.99 3.05
CA ASP A 88 0.04 -9.87 3.99
C ASP A 88 1.25 -8.94 3.97
N ALA A 89 2.46 -9.51 3.87
CA ALA A 89 3.69 -8.74 3.78
C ALA A 89 3.75 -7.92 2.48
N GLU A 90 3.36 -8.50 1.35
CA GLU A 90 3.36 -7.80 0.05
C GLU A 90 2.25 -6.75 -0.03
N ILE A 91 1.08 -6.98 0.57
CA ILE A 91 0.02 -5.96 0.73
C ILE A 91 0.55 -4.74 1.48
N GLN A 92 1.26 -4.95 2.60
CA GLN A 92 1.86 -3.85 3.36
C GLN A 92 2.95 -3.13 2.58
N LEU A 93 3.73 -3.85 1.76
CA LEU A 93 4.77 -3.25 0.93
C LEU A 93 4.17 -2.35 -0.17
N ILE A 94 3.12 -2.81 -0.85
CA ILE A 94 2.40 -2.01 -1.86
C ILE A 94 1.84 -0.73 -1.23
N ARG A 95 1.24 -0.84 -0.03
CA ARG A 95 0.69 0.31 0.71
C ARG A 95 1.76 1.14 1.42
N SER A 96 3.04 0.78 1.32
CA SER A 96 4.11 1.46 2.04
C SER A 96 4.34 2.87 1.49
N ARG A 97 4.89 3.74 2.35
CA ARG A 97 5.28 5.10 1.94
C ARG A 97 6.37 5.12 0.88
N LEU A 98 7.16 4.05 0.76
CA LEU A 98 8.21 3.98 -0.24
C LEU A 98 7.58 3.89 -1.65
N VAL A 99 6.60 2.98 -1.83
CA VAL A 99 5.91 2.80 -3.12
C VAL A 99 4.96 3.95 -3.42
N LEU A 100 4.12 4.34 -2.44
CA LEU A 100 3.13 5.38 -2.64
C LEU A 100 3.75 6.78 -2.70
N GLY A 101 4.81 7.03 -1.92
CA GLY A 101 5.55 8.30 -1.96
C GLY A 101 6.22 8.53 -3.30
N LYS A 102 6.91 7.51 -3.84
CA LYS A 102 7.47 7.57 -5.20
C LYS A 102 6.39 7.84 -6.24
N THR A 103 5.19 7.29 -6.07
CA THR A 103 4.06 7.57 -6.97
C THR A 103 3.56 9.02 -6.88
N VAL A 104 3.54 9.61 -5.69
CA VAL A 104 3.21 11.04 -5.53
C VAL A 104 4.24 11.91 -6.26
N ASP A 105 5.51 11.56 -6.17
CA ASP A 105 6.61 12.29 -6.79
C ASP A 105 6.64 12.11 -8.32
N ASP A 106 6.45 10.89 -8.84
CA ASP A 106 6.49 10.59 -10.29
C ASP A 106 5.37 11.27 -11.07
N LEU A 107 4.22 11.48 -10.44
CA LEU A 107 3.01 12.02 -11.06
C LEU A 107 2.66 13.44 -10.58
N ASP A 108 3.54 14.08 -9.81
CA ASP A 108 3.34 15.42 -9.23
C ASP A 108 1.98 15.57 -8.51
N LEU A 109 1.51 14.51 -7.83
CA LEU A 109 0.15 14.47 -7.23
C LEU A 109 -0.03 15.47 -6.09
N ASP A 110 1.07 16.02 -5.58
CA ASP A 110 1.05 17.06 -4.56
C ASP A 110 0.77 18.46 -5.14
N ILE A 111 0.60 18.60 -6.46
CA ILE A 111 0.18 19.83 -7.12
C ILE A 111 -1.20 19.61 -7.75
N ALA A 112 -2.20 20.37 -7.28
CA ALA A 112 -3.50 20.41 -7.93
C ALA A 112 -3.74 21.75 -8.61
N VAL A 113 -4.27 21.66 -9.83
CA VAL A 113 -4.67 22.82 -10.64
C VAL A 113 -6.15 22.69 -10.92
N SER A 114 -6.97 23.47 -10.23
CA SER A 114 -8.42 23.49 -10.43
C SER A 114 -8.83 24.79 -11.11
N LYS A 115 -9.70 24.69 -12.11
CA LYS A 115 -10.29 25.88 -12.73
C LYS A 115 -11.23 26.57 -11.73
N ASN A 116 -11.13 27.88 -11.59
CA ASN A 116 -12.08 28.65 -10.78
C ASN A 116 -13.42 28.70 -11.51
N THR A 117 -14.36 27.84 -11.10
CA THR A 117 -15.76 27.87 -11.58
C THR A 117 -16.70 28.22 -10.42
N PHE A 118 -17.84 28.84 -10.74
CA PHE A 118 -18.84 29.27 -9.77
C PHE A 118 -19.39 28.10 -8.92
N PRO A 119 -19.40 28.18 -7.57
CA PRO A 119 -19.51 27.03 -6.67
C PRO A 119 -20.85 26.28 -6.66
N ILE A 120 -21.96 26.91 -7.08
CA ILE A 120 -23.30 26.29 -6.95
C ILE A 120 -23.74 25.57 -8.24
N PHE A 121 -23.31 26.04 -9.41
CA PHE A 121 -23.74 25.50 -10.70
C PHE A 121 -22.57 25.06 -11.60
N GLY A 122 -21.34 25.40 -11.25
CA GLY A 122 -20.18 25.34 -12.14
C GLY A 122 -19.83 23.97 -12.69
N ALA A 123 -19.60 22.98 -11.81
CA ALA A 123 -19.14 21.66 -12.24
C ALA A 123 -20.16 20.90 -13.11
N GLY A 124 -21.46 21.02 -12.80
CA GLY A 124 -22.53 20.42 -13.59
C GLY A 124 -22.84 21.17 -14.88
N TRP A 125 -22.75 22.51 -14.86
CA TRP A 125 -23.01 23.37 -16.03
C TRP A 125 -21.85 23.33 -17.05
N ASP A 126 -20.60 23.28 -16.60
CA ASP A 126 -19.43 23.09 -17.48
C ASP A 126 -19.43 21.70 -18.13
N ARG A 127 -19.93 20.67 -17.42
CA ARG A 127 -20.17 19.33 -17.98
C ARG A 127 -21.23 19.35 -19.08
N LEU A 128 -22.31 20.10 -18.89
CA LEU A 128 -23.38 20.25 -19.89
C LEU A 128 -22.96 21.09 -21.11
N MET A 129 -22.08 22.08 -20.92
CA MET A 129 -21.59 22.97 -21.98
C MET A 129 -20.31 22.48 -22.69
N GLY A 130 -19.77 21.31 -22.36
CA GLY A 130 -18.56 20.78 -22.99
C GLY A 130 -17.30 21.61 -22.73
N ARG A 131 -17.26 22.37 -21.62
CA ARG A 131 -16.10 23.20 -21.23
C ARG A 131 -15.06 22.46 -20.38
N GLN A 132 -15.19 21.13 -20.31
CA GLN A 132 -14.39 20.21 -19.48
C GLN A 132 -12.90 20.15 -19.84
N ASN A 133 -12.48 20.69 -20.99
CA ASN A 133 -11.15 20.40 -21.55
C ASN A 133 -10.11 21.50 -21.27
N GLU A 134 -10.45 22.51 -20.46
CA GLU A 134 -9.46 23.54 -20.14
C GLU A 134 -8.54 23.09 -19.00
N THR A 135 -7.29 22.78 -19.32
CA THR A 135 -6.31 22.26 -18.37
C THR A 135 -5.00 23.04 -18.43
N VAL A 136 -4.31 23.11 -17.29
CA VAL A 136 -2.97 23.65 -17.19
C VAL A 136 -2.12 22.63 -16.44
N LYS A 137 -1.10 22.10 -17.11
CA LYS A 137 -0.21 21.08 -16.53
C LYS A 137 0.96 21.78 -15.84
N VAL A 138 1.03 21.63 -14.52
CA VAL A 138 2.10 22.19 -13.67
C VAL A 138 2.91 21.02 -13.11
N THR A 139 4.22 21.03 -13.35
CA THR A 139 5.14 19.96 -12.91
C THR A 139 6.04 20.39 -11.77
N THR A 140 6.07 21.67 -11.44
CA THR A 140 6.86 22.16 -10.31
C THR A 140 6.14 23.34 -9.72
N PHE A 141 5.88 23.26 -8.42
CA PHE A 141 5.38 24.39 -7.65
C PHE A 141 5.98 24.30 -6.25
N ASN A 142 6.78 25.30 -5.89
CA ASN A 142 7.36 25.45 -4.57
C ASN A 142 7.13 26.87 -4.07
N ARG A 143 6.85 26.99 -2.78
CA ARG A 143 6.55 28.26 -2.13
C ARG A 143 7.22 28.32 -0.75
N PRO A 144 7.68 29.50 -0.29
CA PRO A 144 8.18 29.67 1.06
C PRO A 144 7.14 29.27 2.10
N LYS A 145 7.58 28.78 3.26
CA LYS A 145 6.68 28.35 4.35
C LYS A 145 5.78 29.49 4.86
N GLU A 146 6.22 30.73 4.73
CA GLU A 146 5.48 31.94 5.10
C GLU A 146 4.25 32.18 4.20
N MET A 147 4.26 31.63 2.98
CA MET A 147 3.19 31.74 1.99
C MET A 147 2.37 30.43 1.89
N ALA A 148 2.45 29.55 2.91
CA ALA A 148 1.81 28.24 2.85
C ALA A 148 0.27 28.31 2.80
N ASP A 149 -0.31 29.29 3.48
CA ASP A 149 -1.76 29.50 3.58
C ASP A 149 -2.32 30.40 2.46
N GLN A 150 -1.45 30.98 1.63
CA GLN A 150 -1.84 31.86 0.54
C GLN A 150 -2.39 31.06 -0.64
N VAL A 151 -3.44 31.60 -1.26
CA VAL A 151 -4.05 31.03 -2.45
C VAL A 151 -3.34 31.60 -3.68
N PHE A 152 -2.80 30.72 -4.51
CA PHE A 152 -2.14 31.09 -5.76
C PHE A 152 -3.10 30.90 -6.93
N THR A 153 -3.32 31.95 -7.69
CA THR A 153 -4.16 31.96 -8.89
C THR A 153 -3.29 32.19 -10.11
N LEU A 154 -3.40 31.29 -11.09
CA LEU A 154 -2.79 31.37 -12.39
C LEU A 154 -3.83 31.90 -13.38
N ASN A 155 -3.57 33.07 -13.96
CA ASN A 155 -4.37 33.67 -15.01
C ASN A 155 -3.67 33.47 -16.37
N VAL A 156 -4.36 32.82 -17.30
CA VAL A 156 -3.84 32.52 -18.65
C VAL A 156 -3.94 33.77 -19.51
N LEU A 157 -2.82 34.25 -20.04
CA LEU A 157 -2.80 35.43 -20.92
C LEU A 157 -2.91 35.02 -22.40
N ASP A 158 -2.22 33.95 -22.77
CA ASP A 158 -2.27 33.33 -24.09
C ASP A 158 -1.82 31.85 -24.00
N ASN A 159 -1.69 31.16 -25.13
CA ASN A 159 -1.31 29.74 -25.17
C ASN A 159 0.09 29.43 -24.59
N LYS A 160 0.92 30.45 -24.30
CA LYS A 160 2.27 30.31 -23.77
C LYS A 160 2.53 31.16 -22.53
N ASN A 161 1.83 32.26 -22.32
CA ASN A 161 2.09 33.21 -21.26
C ASN A 161 1.00 33.18 -20.20
N TYR A 162 1.41 33.32 -18.94
CA TYR A 162 0.51 33.34 -17.79
C TYR A 162 1.01 34.34 -16.75
N THR A 163 0.11 34.73 -15.85
CA THR A 163 0.45 35.48 -14.64
C THR A 163 0.08 34.63 -13.43
N LEU A 164 1.02 34.41 -12.52
CA LEU A 164 0.77 33.84 -11.21
C LEU A 164 0.61 34.97 -10.20
N SER A 165 -0.52 35.02 -9.52
CA SER A 165 -0.82 35.97 -8.45
C SER A 165 -1.19 35.23 -7.16
N SER A 166 -0.99 35.87 -6.01
CA SER A 166 -1.53 35.40 -4.73
C SER A 166 -2.31 36.52 -4.05
N ASP A 167 -3.28 36.13 -3.24
CA ASP A 167 -4.00 36.97 -2.28
C ASP A 167 -3.08 37.78 -1.34
N GLY A 168 -1.87 37.29 -1.05
CA GLY A 168 -0.84 37.98 -0.27
C GLY A 168 -0.07 39.07 -1.01
N GLY A 169 -0.43 39.39 -2.26
CA GLY A 169 0.19 40.47 -3.05
C GLY A 169 1.36 40.04 -3.94
N PHE A 170 1.73 38.76 -3.96
CA PHE A 170 2.70 38.23 -4.91
C PHE A 170 2.13 38.28 -6.34
N SER A 171 2.92 38.72 -7.31
CA SER A 171 2.57 38.67 -8.73
C SER A 171 3.81 38.48 -9.61
N ALA A 172 3.72 37.54 -10.54
CA ALA A 172 4.81 37.21 -11.44
C ALA A 172 4.28 36.74 -12.80
N ARG A 173 4.88 37.22 -13.89
CA ARG A 173 4.58 36.76 -15.25
C ARG A 173 5.54 35.65 -15.65
N GLY A 174 5.03 34.55 -16.18
CA GLY A 174 5.81 33.41 -16.62
C GLY A 174 5.41 32.95 -18.03
N GLN A 175 6.22 32.04 -18.58
CA GLN A 175 5.98 31.41 -19.88
C GLN A 175 6.01 29.88 -19.73
N ALA A 176 5.09 29.18 -20.38
CA ALA A 176 5.04 27.72 -20.43
C ALA A 176 6.33 27.15 -21.03
N GLY A 177 6.82 26.09 -20.43
CA GLY A 177 8.12 25.46 -20.71
C GLY A 177 9.32 26.16 -20.06
N GLN A 178 9.13 27.29 -19.37
CA GLN A 178 10.21 27.98 -18.65
C GLN A 178 9.94 28.02 -17.15
N MET A 179 11.01 27.81 -16.38
CA MET A 179 10.93 27.87 -14.92
C MET A 179 10.85 29.32 -14.45
N LEU A 180 9.71 29.68 -13.87
CA LEU A 180 9.51 30.94 -13.17
C LEU A 180 10.16 30.86 -11.79
N LYS A 181 10.98 31.87 -11.44
CA LYS A 181 11.55 32.03 -10.09
C LYS A 181 11.41 33.49 -9.65
N LYS A 182 10.67 33.75 -8.57
CA LYS A 182 10.54 35.08 -7.97
C LYS A 182 10.22 34.97 -6.48
N GLU A 183 10.89 35.73 -5.63
CA GLU A 183 10.58 35.82 -4.18
C GLU A 183 10.49 34.46 -3.47
N GLY A 184 11.35 33.50 -3.87
CA GLY A 184 11.35 32.14 -3.31
C GLY A 184 10.24 31.22 -3.85
N VAL A 185 9.30 31.74 -4.64
CA VAL A 185 8.30 30.96 -5.37
C VAL A 185 8.92 30.46 -6.68
N THR A 186 8.80 29.15 -6.93
CA THR A 186 9.20 28.54 -8.19
C THR A 186 8.02 27.81 -8.81
N LEU A 187 7.75 28.08 -10.09
CA LEU A 187 6.67 27.44 -10.84
C LEU A 187 7.18 26.98 -12.22
N MET A 188 6.83 25.76 -12.63
CA MET A 188 7.03 25.28 -13.99
C MET A 188 5.70 24.78 -14.56
N VAL A 189 5.24 25.48 -15.60
CA VAL A 189 4.05 25.10 -16.37
C VAL A 189 4.54 24.39 -17.62
N GLU A 190 4.18 23.12 -17.80
CA GLU A 190 4.59 22.32 -18.96
C GLU A 190 3.75 22.69 -20.19
N ALA A 191 2.43 22.72 -20.03
CA ALA A 191 1.50 23.01 -21.11
C ALA A 191 0.25 23.73 -20.62
N ILE A 192 -0.28 24.64 -21.45
CA ILE A 192 -1.52 25.37 -21.23
C ILE A 192 -2.49 25.00 -22.35
N HIS A 193 -3.59 24.34 -21.99
CA HIS A 193 -4.72 24.05 -22.88
C HIS A 193 -5.94 24.79 -22.38
N ALA A 194 -5.90 26.13 -22.37
CA ALA A 194 -6.99 26.96 -21.86
C ALA A 194 -7.14 28.24 -22.67
N ARG A 195 -8.30 28.88 -22.58
CA ARG A 195 -8.56 30.16 -23.26
C ARG A 195 -7.87 31.31 -22.53
N PRO A 196 -7.46 32.38 -23.25
CA PRO A 196 -7.05 33.62 -22.63
C PRO A 196 -8.11 34.16 -21.66
N GLY A 197 -7.70 34.53 -20.46
CA GLY A 197 -8.54 35.00 -19.36
C GLY A 197 -9.06 33.89 -18.44
N SER A 198 -8.78 32.62 -18.70
CA SER A 198 -9.14 31.53 -17.77
C SER A 198 -8.26 31.59 -16.50
N GLU A 199 -8.91 31.45 -15.35
CA GLU A 199 -8.27 31.46 -14.03
C GLU A 199 -8.25 30.07 -13.41
N PHE A 200 -7.10 29.70 -12.87
CA PHE A 200 -6.86 28.42 -12.21
C PHE A 200 -6.29 28.64 -10.82
N THR A 201 -6.78 27.91 -9.83
CA THR A 201 -6.18 27.87 -8.50
C THR A 201 -5.12 26.76 -8.47
N VAL A 202 -3.90 27.13 -8.09
CA VAL A 202 -2.75 26.22 -7.96
C VAL A 202 -2.52 25.95 -6.47
N THR A 203 -2.77 24.72 -6.06
CA THR A 203 -2.63 24.28 -4.67
C THR A 203 -1.47 23.30 -4.54
N LYS A 204 -0.56 23.57 -3.60
CA LYS A 204 0.43 22.59 -3.15
C LYS A 204 -0.10 21.87 -1.91
N TYR A 205 -0.26 20.57 -2.01
CA TYR A 205 -0.56 19.69 -0.89
C TYR A 205 0.72 19.18 -0.23
N SER A 206 0.60 18.68 1.00
CA SER A 206 1.71 17.98 1.63
C SER A 206 1.86 16.58 1.02
N THR A 207 3.10 16.17 0.74
CA THR A 207 3.40 14.81 0.26
C THR A 207 2.82 13.74 1.19
N LEU A 208 2.92 13.93 2.52
CA LEU A 208 2.33 13.03 3.50
C LEU A 208 0.80 12.96 3.38
N GLY A 209 0.13 14.09 3.18
CA GLY A 209 -1.31 14.15 2.97
C GLY A 209 -1.74 13.38 1.72
N MET A 210 -1.00 13.53 0.63
CA MET A 210 -1.26 12.79 -0.61
C MET A 210 -0.99 11.30 -0.46
N ILE A 211 0.09 10.90 0.23
CA ILE A 211 0.32 9.48 0.54
C ILE A 211 -0.85 8.90 1.34
N ASN A 212 -1.33 9.61 2.37
CA ASN A 212 -2.47 9.14 3.17
C ASN A 212 -3.75 9.05 2.33
N GLN A 213 -3.98 9.99 1.41
CA GLN A 213 -5.09 9.94 0.46
C GLN A 213 -4.98 8.71 -0.45
N LEU A 214 -3.80 8.46 -1.03
CA LEU A 214 -3.55 7.26 -1.84
C LEU A 214 -3.80 5.98 -1.02
N GLN A 215 -3.34 5.92 0.23
CA GLN A 215 -3.53 4.77 1.12
C GLN A 215 -5.00 4.48 1.45
N ASN A 216 -5.85 5.51 1.48
CA ASN A 216 -7.28 5.41 1.77
C ASN A 216 -8.10 5.04 0.52
N SER A 217 -7.68 5.52 -0.66
CA SER A 217 -8.34 5.23 -1.93
C SER A 217 -7.86 3.93 -2.59
N LEU A 218 -6.70 3.41 -2.17
CA LEU A 218 -6.15 2.12 -2.63
C LEU A 218 -6.64 0.97 -1.75
N THR A 219 -7.32 0.01 -2.38
CA THR A 219 -7.66 -1.28 -1.79
C THR A 219 -6.78 -2.36 -2.40
N VAL A 220 -6.17 -3.20 -1.57
CA VAL A 220 -5.37 -4.35 -2.02
C VAL A 220 -5.93 -5.60 -1.35
N THR A 221 -6.31 -6.59 -2.15
CA THR A 221 -6.89 -7.86 -1.69
C THR A 221 -6.20 -9.03 -2.36
N GLU A 222 -6.20 -10.20 -1.70
CA GLU A 222 -5.74 -11.44 -2.31
C GLU A 222 -6.91 -12.19 -2.94
N ASN A 223 -6.75 -12.65 -4.19
CA ASN A 223 -7.80 -13.40 -4.91
C ASN A 223 -7.84 -14.87 -4.47
N GLY A 224 -8.35 -15.13 -3.27
CA GLY A 224 -8.35 -16.46 -2.65
C GLY A 224 -7.10 -16.70 -1.81
N LYS A 225 -7.23 -17.50 -0.75
CA LYS A 225 -6.10 -17.78 0.16
C LYS A 225 -4.97 -18.47 -0.59
N ASP A 226 -3.77 -17.91 -0.50
CA ASP A 226 -2.53 -18.44 -1.09
C ASP A 226 -2.56 -18.55 -2.63
N ALA A 227 -3.43 -17.79 -3.30
CA ALA A 227 -3.50 -17.79 -4.76
C ALA A 227 -2.27 -17.13 -5.41
N GLY A 228 -1.46 -16.41 -4.63
CA GLY A 228 -0.25 -15.75 -5.13
C GLY A 228 -0.55 -14.59 -6.09
N VAL A 229 -1.79 -14.09 -6.10
CA VAL A 229 -2.22 -12.97 -6.95
C VAL A 229 -2.95 -11.93 -6.09
N LEU A 230 -2.44 -10.71 -6.11
CA LEU A 230 -3.04 -9.55 -5.47
C LEU A 230 -3.86 -8.75 -6.49
N SER A 231 -5.08 -8.40 -6.11
CA SER A 231 -5.92 -7.42 -6.79
C SER A 231 -5.71 -6.06 -6.14
N LEU A 232 -5.38 -5.06 -6.94
CA LEU A 232 -5.29 -3.68 -6.53
C LEU A 232 -6.43 -2.92 -7.19
N THR A 233 -7.21 -2.21 -6.39
CA THR A 233 -8.30 -1.34 -6.86
C THR A 233 -8.08 0.07 -6.34
N TYR A 234 -8.13 1.07 -7.22
CA TYR A 234 -8.01 2.48 -6.86
C TYR A 234 -9.23 3.26 -7.35
N THR A 235 -9.83 4.09 -6.49
CA THR A 235 -11.04 4.85 -6.80
C THR A 235 -10.81 6.37 -6.82
N GLY A 236 -11.52 7.06 -7.71
CA GLY A 236 -11.40 8.51 -7.86
C GLY A 236 -12.30 9.10 -8.95
N GLU A 237 -12.26 10.42 -9.12
CA GLU A 237 -13.18 11.16 -9.98
C GLU A 237 -12.72 11.24 -11.45
N ASP A 238 -11.41 11.17 -11.71
CA ASP A 238 -10.82 11.25 -13.05
C ASP A 238 -10.32 9.87 -13.51
N ARG A 239 -10.93 9.35 -14.58
CA ARG A 239 -10.63 8.02 -15.16
C ARG A 239 -9.18 7.87 -15.62
N GLU A 240 -8.62 8.89 -16.26
CA GLU A 240 -7.26 8.81 -16.77
C GLU A 240 -6.27 8.91 -15.61
N GLN A 241 -6.51 9.83 -14.70
CA GLN A 241 -5.67 10.02 -13.52
C GLN A 241 -5.62 8.76 -12.65
N ILE A 242 -6.77 8.13 -12.32
CA ILE A 242 -6.78 6.93 -11.48
C ILE A 242 -6.06 5.75 -12.13
N ARG A 243 -6.16 5.61 -13.45
CA ARG A 243 -5.45 4.58 -14.21
C ARG A 243 -3.95 4.81 -14.13
N ASP A 244 -3.52 6.05 -14.32
CA ASP A 244 -2.10 6.40 -14.34
C ASP A 244 -1.48 6.28 -12.94
N ILE A 245 -2.22 6.67 -11.89
CA ILE A 245 -1.86 6.45 -10.49
C ILE A 245 -1.68 4.95 -10.22
N LEU A 246 -2.69 4.12 -10.50
CA LEU A 246 -2.62 2.69 -10.21
C LEU A 246 -1.48 1.99 -10.98
N ASN A 247 -1.30 2.35 -12.25
CA ASN A 247 -0.19 1.87 -13.06
C ASN A 247 1.17 2.27 -12.47
N SER A 248 1.30 3.49 -11.94
CA SER A 248 2.54 3.94 -11.32
C SER A 248 2.81 3.22 -9.99
N ILE A 249 1.77 2.99 -9.17
CA ILE A 249 1.89 2.18 -7.95
C ILE A 249 2.40 0.77 -8.28
N ALA A 250 1.81 0.11 -9.28
CA ALA A 250 2.18 -1.23 -9.69
C ALA A 250 3.64 -1.30 -10.18
N ARG A 251 4.06 -0.34 -11.02
CA ARG A 251 5.45 -0.25 -11.50
C ARG A 251 6.43 0.00 -10.37
N ASN A 252 6.12 0.95 -9.48
CA ASN A 252 6.98 1.30 -8.35
C ASN A 252 7.14 0.14 -7.36
N TYR A 253 6.08 -0.64 -7.13
CA TYR A 253 6.17 -1.88 -6.36
C TYR A 253 7.06 -2.92 -7.05
N GLN A 254 6.88 -3.14 -8.36
CA GLN A 254 7.68 -4.12 -9.11
C GLN A 254 9.17 -3.75 -9.10
N GLU A 255 9.50 -2.48 -9.35
CA GLU A 255 10.87 -1.97 -9.31
C GLU A 255 11.49 -2.14 -7.92
N GLN A 256 10.74 -1.77 -6.87
CA GLN A 256 11.18 -1.95 -5.49
C GLN A 256 11.44 -3.42 -5.15
N ASN A 257 10.60 -4.34 -5.65
CA ASN A 257 10.77 -5.77 -5.43
C ASN A 257 12.04 -6.30 -6.11
N ILE A 258 12.31 -5.86 -7.35
CA ILE A 258 13.53 -6.22 -8.09
C ILE A 258 14.77 -5.70 -7.37
N GLU A 259 14.77 -4.43 -6.96
CA GLU A 259 15.90 -3.82 -6.25
C GLU A 259 16.20 -4.54 -4.94
N ARG A 260 15.16 -4.85 -4.16
CA ARG A 260 15.28 -5.61 -2.91
C ARG A 260 15.85 -7.01 -3.15
N LYS A 261 15.31 -7.77 -4.10
CA LYS A 261 15.80 -9.12 -4.44
C LYS A 261 17.27 -9.08 -4.90
N SER A 262 17.64 -8.08 -5.71
CA SER A 262 19.02 -7.90 -6.17
C SER A 262 19.98 -7.57 -5.02
N ALA A 263 19.56 -6.70 -4.10
CA ALA A 263 20.35 -6.36 -2.92
C ALA A 263 20.54 -7.57 -1.99
N GLU A 264 19.51 -8.40 -1.82
CA GLU A 264 19.59 -9.65 -1.05
C GLU A 264 20.55 -10.65 -1.71
N ALA A 265 20.42 -10.90 -3.01
CA ALA A 265 21.29 -11.81 -3.74
C ALA A 265 22.77 -11.38 -3.67
N SER A 266 23.02 -10.07 -3.78
CA SER A 266 24.36 -9.49 -3.68
C SER A 266 24.96 -9.67 -2.28
N LYS A 267 24.16 -9.50 -1.22
CA LYS A 267 24.60 -9.78 0.17
C LYS A 267 24.90 -11.26 0.38
N SER A 268 24.07 -12.16 -0.16
CA SER A 268 24.31 -13.60 -0.09
C SER A 268 25.60 -14.00 -0.80
N LEU A 269 25.86 -13.44 -1.99
CA LEU A 269 27.12 -13.67 -2.70
C LEU A 269 28.33 -13.15 -1.91
N ALA A 270 28.23 -11.96 -1.32
CA ALA A 270 29.30 -11.40 -0.49
C ALA A 270 29.60 -12.27 0.73
N PHE A 271 28.56 -12.80 1.38
CA PHE A 271 28.72 -13.74 2.49
C PHE A 271 29.40 -15.05 2.04
N LEU A 272 28.97 -15.64 0.92
CA LEU A 272 29.59 -16.84 0.38
C LEU A 272 31.06 -16.60 0.01
N ALA A 273 31.38 -15.46 -0.61
CA ALA A 273 32.75 -15.10 -0.95
C ALA A 273 33.66 -14.97 0.29
N GLN A 274 33.11 -14.54 1.43
CA GLN A 274 33.84 -14.47 2.69
C GLN A 274 34.00 -15.83 3.37
N GLN A 275 32.96 -16.69 3.31
CA GLN A 275 32.97 -17.99 3.99
C GLN A 275 33.76 -19.07 3.23
N LEU A 276 33.80 -19.00 1.90
CA LEU A 276 34.39 -20.05 1.07
C LEU A 276 35.90 -20.27 1.36
N PRO A 277 36.74 -19.22 1.53
CA PRO A 277 38.14 -19.40 1.95
C PRO A 277 38.29 -19.99 3.35
N GLU A 278 37.42 -19.60 4.29
CA GLU A 278 37.47 -20.09 5.67
C GLU A 278 37.14 -21.58 5.73
N VAL A 279 36.08 -22.00 5.02
CA VAL A 279 35.68 -23.41 4.91
C VAL A 279 36.77 -24.23 4.22
N ARG A 280 37.38 -23.71 3.14
CA ARG A 280 38.52 -24.37 2.48
C ARG A 280 39.70 -24.54 3.44
N SER A 281 40.07 -23.49 4.17
CA SER A 281 41.16 -23.57 5.13
C SER A 281 40.89 -24.58 6.25
N ARG A 282 39.65 -24.65 6.75
CA ARG A 282 39.25 -25.66 7.74
C ARG A 282 39.31 -27.08 7.16
N LEU A 283 38.91 -27.27 5.90
CA LEU A 283 39.01 -28.55 5.21
C LEU A 283 40.48 -28.97 5.06
N ASP A 284 41.35 -28.08 4.59
CA ASP A 284 42.80 -28.35 4.44
C ASP A 284 43.43 -28.74 5.79
N VAL A 285 43.05 -28.07 6.89
CA VAL A 285 43.52 -28.41 8.24
C VAL A 285 43.01 -29.79 8.68
N ALA A 286 41.75 -30.12 8.38
CA ALA A 286 41.17 -31.43 8.71
C ALA A 286 41.80 -32.56 7.89
N GLU A 287 42.04 -32.36 6.59
CA GLU A 287 42.73 -33.32 5.71
C GLU A 287 44.16 -33.58 6.19
N ASN A 288 44.90 -32.54 6.56
CA ASN A 288 46.26 -32.68 7.10
C ASN A 288 46.27 -33.46 8.42
N LYS A 289 45.30 -33.21 9.32
CA LYS A 289 45.15 -33.98 10.56
C LYS A 289 44.82 -35.45 10.29
N LEU A 290 43.93 -35.73 9.34
CA LEU A 290 43.58 -37.10 8.96
C LEU A 290 44.78 -37.84 8.35
N ASN A 291 45.56 -37.17 7.50
CA ASN A 291 46.76 -37.74 6.90
C ASN A 291 47.84 -38.02 7.96
N ALA A 292 48.07 -37.10 8.90
CA ALA A 292 49.00 -37.32 10.01
C ALA A 292 48.56 -38.51 10.89
N PHE A 293 47.27 -38.65 11.17
CA PHE A 293 46.73 -39.79 11.91
C PHE A 293 46.92 -41.12 11.15
N ARG A 294 46.68 -41.14 9.84
CA ARG A 294 46.92 -42.33 8.99
C ARG A 294 48.39 -42.73 8.96
N GLN A 295 49.30 -41.76 8.92
CA GLN A 295 50.75 -42.00 8.88
C GLN A 295 51.31 -42.48 10.23
N ASP A 296 50.79 -41.97 11.35
CA ASP A 296 51.17 -42.42 12.70
C ASP A 296 50.66 -43.84 13.00
N LYS A 297 49.49 -44.21 12.46
CA LYS A 297 48.84 -45.50 12.75
C LYS A 297 49.17 -46.63 11.78
N ASP A 298 50.08 -46.41 10.81
CA ASP A 298 50.58 -47.38 9.82
C ASP A 298 49.52 -48.42 9.37
N SER A 299 48.33 -47.94 8.99
CA SER A 299 47.18 -48.80 8.74
C SER A 299 46.45 -48.36 7.48
N VAL A 300 46.71 -49.11 6.42
CA VAL A 300 45.99 -49.05 5.14
C VAL A 300 44.58 -49.66 5.26
N ASP A 301 44.28 -50.34 6.38
CA ASP A 301 42.95 -50.88 6.69
C ASP A 301 42.49 -50.46 8.09
N LEU A 302 41.77 -49.34 8.16
CA LEU A 302 41.03 -48.97 9.36
C LEU A 302 40.03 -50.09 9.70
N PRO A 303 40.04 -50.66 10.93
CA PRO A 303 38.99 -51.58 11.34
C PRO A 303 37.61 -50.91 11.20
N LEU A 304 36.57 -51.70 10.89
CA LEU A 304 35.22 -51.20 10.58
C LEU A 304 34.68 -50.22 11.64
N GLU A 305 35.07 -50.42 12.91
CA GLU A 305 34.72 -49.58 14.05
C GLU A 305 35.32 -48.17 13.95
N ALA A 306 36.58 -48.04 13.50
CA ALA A 306 37.24 -46.75 13.33
C ALA A 306 36.64 -45.94 12.17
N LYS A 307 36.20 -46.62 11.11
CA LYS A 307 35.48 -45.99 9.99
C LYS A 307 34.10 -45.48 10.43
N ALA A 308 33.36 -46.26 11.23
CA ALA A 308 32.06 -45.86 11.75
C ALA A 308 32.15 -44.63 12.68
N VAL A 309 33.19 -44.56 13.52
CA VAL A 309 33.45 -43.39 14.38
C VAL A 309 33.77 -42.15 13.54
N LEU A 310 34.59 -42.30 12.49
CA LEU A 310 34.93 -41.20 11.58
C LEU A 310 33.70 -40.69 10.80
N ASP A 311 32.89 -41.59 10.25
CA ASP A 311 31.66 -41.23 9.53
C ASP A 311 30.67 -40.50 10.46
N SER A 312 30.57 -40.94 11.73
CA SER A 312 29.77 -40.26 12.76
C SER A 312 30.30 -38.84 13.04
N MET A 313 31.62 -38.66 13.15
CA MET A 313 32.25 -37.36 13.31
C MET A 313 31.97 -36.40 12.15
N VAL A 314 32.11 -36.89 10.91
CA VAL A 314 31.83 -36.07 9.71
C VAL A 314 30.36 -35.65 9.67
N ASN A 315 29.44 -36.54 10.04
CA ASN A 315 28.01 -36.23 10.11
C ASN A 315 27.71 -35.19 11.21
N ILE A 316 28.31 -35.33 12.39
CA ILE A 316 28.16 -34.35 13.48
C ILE A 316 28.71 -32.98 13.05
N ASP A 317 29.85 -32.93 12.36
CA ASP A 317 30.42 -31.68 11.85
C ASP A 317 29.56 -31.04 10.77
N ALA A 318 28.94 -31.84 9.90
CA ALA A 318 27.96 -31.34 8.93
C ALA A 318 26.75 -30.71 9.63
N GLN A 319 26.20 -31.37 10.66
CA GLN A 319 25.08 -30.87 11.44
C GLN A 319 25.43 -29.61 12.25
N LEU A 320 26.63 -29.52 12.83
CA LEU A 320 27.11 -28.32 13.51
C LEU A 320 27.25 -27.13 12.56
N ASN A 321 27.75 -27.37 11.35
CA ASN A 321 27.81 -26.33 10.32
C ASN A 321 26.41 -25.87 9.90
N GLU A 322 25.46 -26.80 9.71
CA GLU A 322 24.07 -26.47 9.41
C GLU A 322 23.43 -25.61 10.53
N LEU A 323 23.66 -25.98 11.79
CA LEU A 323 23.19 -25.20 12.94
C LEU A 323 23.83 -23.81 13.01
N THR A 324 25.08 -23.66 12.58
CA THR A 324 25.76 -22.36 12.52
C THR A 324 25.07 -21.43 11.52
N PHE A 325 24.66 -21.94 10.35
CA PHE A 325 23.87 -21.16 9.39
C PHE A 325 22.50 -20.78 9.97
N LYS A 326 21.82 -21.73 10.64
CA LYS A 326 20.54 -21.46 11.32
C LYS A 326 20.68 -20.42 12.44
N GLU A 327 21.80 -20.40 13.17
CA GLU A 327 22.07 -19.38 14.19
C GLU A 327 22.22 -17.98 13.57
N ALA A 328 22.92 -17.87 12.43
CA ALA A 328 23.07 -16.61 11.70
C ALA A 328 21.74 -16.06 11.16
N GLU A 329 20.79 -16.94 10.83
CA GLU A 329 19.44 -16.55 10.40
C GLU A 329 18.57 -16.12 11.61
N ILE A 330 18.55 -16.94 12.67
CA ILE A 330 17.75 -16.70 13.88
C ILE A 330 18.24 -15.46 14.65
N SER A 331 19.55 -15.21 14.70
CA SER A 331 20.13 -14.04 15.38
C SER A 331 19.71 -12.69 14.77
N LYS A 332 19.25 -12.66 13.51
CA LYS A 332 18.69 -11.45 12.88
C LYS A 332 17.26 -11.16 13.34
N LEU A 333 16.55 -12.18 13.79
CA LEU A 333 15.11 -12.11 14.09
C LEU A 333 14.81 -12.17 15.60
N TYR A 334 15.69 -12.80 16.39
CA TYR A 334 15.45 -13.10 17.80
C TYR A 334 16.67 -12.81 18.67
N THR A 335 16.42 -12.42 19.92
CA THR A 335 17.47 -12.26 20.94
C THR A 335 17.83 -13.62 21.56
N LYS A 336 19.01 -13.72 22.19
CA LYS A 336 19.54 -14.97 22.78
C LYS A 336 18.64 -15.62 23.85
N VAL A 337 17.69 -14.87 24.40
CA VAL A 337 16.76 -15.35 25.44
C VAL A 337 15.55 -16.07 24.83
N HIS A 338 15.27 -15.88 23.53
CA HIS A 338 14.12 -16.46 22.85
C HIS A 338 14.18 -18.00 22.86
N PRO A 339 13.06 -18.71 23.11
CA PRO A 339 13.05 -20.17 23.18
C PRO A 339 13.68 -20.86 21.96
N ALA A 340 13.42 -20.35 20.75
CA ALA A 340 14.00 -20.90 19.51
C ALA A 340 15.53 -20.73 19.41
N TYR A 341 16.09 -19.64 19.97
CA TYR A 341 17.54 -19.45 20.02
C TYR A 341 18.15 -20.41 21.04
N ARG A 342 17.50 -20.57 22.20
CA ARG A 342 17.95 -21.49 23.24
C ARG A 342 17.95 -22.95 22.79
N THR A 343 16.89 -23.40 22.13
CA THR A 343 16.84 -24.78 21.62
C THR A 343 17.91 -25.06 20.56
N LEU A 344 18.25 -24.06 19.73
CA LEU A 344 19.36 -24.15 18.80
C LEU A 344 20.70 -24.30 19.54
N LEU A 345 20.94 -23.45 20.54
CA LEU A 345 22.17 -23.54 21.36
C LEU A 345 22.26 -24.88 22.10
N GLU A 346 21.16 -25.38 22.66
CA GLU A 346 21.11 -26.67 23.36
C GLU A 346 21.42 -27.83 22.41
N LYS A 347 20.86 -27.83 21.18
CA LYS A 347 21.21 -28.82 20.15
C LYS A 347 22.68 -28.74 19.73
N ARG A 348 23.20 -27.52 19.56
CA ARG A 348 24.62 -27.29 19.22
C ARG A 348 25.53 -27.85 20.30
N GLN A 349 25.21 -27.55 21.56
CA GLN A 349 25.94 -28.03 22.73
C GLN A 349 25.91 -29.56 22.81
N ALA A 350 24.75 -30.19 22.58
CA ALA A 350 24.62 -31.64 22.61
C ALA A 350 25.50 -32.33 21.54
N LEU A 351 25.56 -31.77 20.32
CA LEU A 351 26.43 -32.26 19.26
C LEU A 351 27.92 -32.02 19.54
N GLU A 352 28.27 -30.89 20.16
CA GLU A 352 29.64 -30.63 20.64
C GLU A 352 30.07 -31.64 21.71
N ASP A 353 29.17 -31.97 22.65
CA ASP A 353 29.40 -32.96 23.70
C ASP A 353 29.51 -34.39 23.11
N GLU A 354 28.69 -34.73 22.12
CA GLU A 354 28.75 -36.01 21.41
C GLU A 354 30.06 -36.14 20.60
N LYS A 355 30.48 -35.07 19.93
CA LYS A 355 31.79 -35.00 19.27
C LYS A 355 32.94 -35.17 20.26
N ALA A 356 32.85 -34.59 21.44
CA ALA A 356 33.86 -34.73 22.49
C ALA A 356 33.99 -36.18 22.99
N LYS A 357 32.86 -36.88 23.12
CA LYS A 357 32.85 -38.31 23.51
C LYS A 357 33.47 -39.24 22.46
N LEU A 358 33.40 -38.87 21.18
CA LEU A 358 34.02 -39.64 20.09
C LEU A 358 35.53 -39.34 19.92
N ASN A 359 36.04 -38.29 20.56
CA ASN A 359 37.46 -37.88 20.54
C ASN A 359 38.30 -38.47 21.70
N GLY A 360 37.65 -38.98 22.75
CA GLY A 360 38.29 -39.61 23.92
C GLY A 360 38.13 -41.11 23.88
#